data_AF-A0A081AUQ7-F1
#
_entry.id   AF-A0A081AUQ7-F1
#
_cell.length_a   1.000
_cell.length_b   1.000
_cell.length_c   1.000
_cell.angle_alpha   90.00
_cell.angle_beta   90.00
_cell.angle_gamma   90.00
#
_symmetry.space_group_name_H-M   'P 1'
#
loop_
_entity.id
_entity.type
_entity.pdbx_description
1 polymer ?
#
loop_
_entity_poly.entity_id
_entity_poly.type
_entity_poly.pdbx_seq_one_letter_code
_entity_poly.pdbx_strand_id
1 'polypeptide(L)'
;MVETSYRDAGLPSSCDDDRHSPAAGGIADQLSVLDRFLPLWILLAAGAGIGLGQVSAVHSFIESTTVGSMNLLVGAGLLAMMYPPLANVKWQLVGAVFRDWRLLMLTTIQNWVVGPFLMFLLAAGFFHNDTGFMAGFSLVGCSRCIGMVMIWIALAGGDLEYGAALIAVNSIWTMALYSLYASFFLNTMPSAMGIDEDSEEQEELHISMTEVGSNVGIYMGIPFVLGISGWIFLRRWKGNDWYFDKFTPRLDVLAVTALLFTIVVLFASQSQRITTTFDSVLFSMVPFMIYFVVMFTGSFFMSQTCGATHAHSVTLAFTATSNNYELSLGVAVATFGLDSDPAMMSVVAALIEIPTMLALVYLSLWLETRSRNANSQISHTTSKELTIESPVVAKITKTTSISLYSSGYQTSE
;
A
#
# COMPACT_ATOMS: atom_id res chain seq x y z
N MET A 1 -27.80 43.26 -32.61
CA MET A 1 -26.34 43.46 -32.44
C MET A 1 -25.82 42.24 -31.70
N VAL A 2 -25.21 41.32 -32.46
CA VAL A 2 -24.27 40.24 -32.09
C VAL A 2 -24.80 39.25 -31.04
N GLU A 3 -25.31 38.04 -31.31
CA GLU A 3 -25.10 36.99 -32.32
C GLU A 3 -23.64 36.55 -32.53
N THR A 4 -23.19 35.59 -31.71
CA THR A 4 -21.95 34.83 -31.91
C THR A 4 -22.27 33.34 -32.04
N SER A 5 -22.50 32.94 -33.30
CA SER A 5 -21.94 31.78 -33.99
C SER A 5 -21.55 30.53 -33.17
N TYR A 6 -22.47 29.59 -33.05
CA TYR A 6 -22.15 28.15 -33.04
C TYR A 6 -22.35 27.63 -34.47
N ARG A 7 -21.25 27.32 -35.15
CA ARG A 7 -21.26 26.68 -36.48
C ARG A 7 -20.15 25.63 -36.54
N ASP A 8 -20.59 24.39 -36.74
CA ASP A 8 -19.97 23.33 -37.53
C ASP A 8 -18.44 23.17 -37.45
N ALA A 9 -18.01 22.21 -36.64
CA ALA A 9 -16.77 21.45 -36.88
C ALA A 9 -17.13 19.96 -36.90
N GLY A 10 -16.95 19.35 -38.07
CA GLY A 10 -17.44 18.02 -38.42
C GLY A 10 -16.91 16.89 -37.54
N LEU A 11 -17.78 15.90 -37.34
CA LEU A 11 -17.44 14.57 -36.86
C LEU A 11 -16.46 13.91 -37.85
N PRO A 12 -15.28 13.43 -37.41
CA PRO A 12 -14.52 12.47 -38.20
C PRO A 12 -15.14 11.08 -38.01
N SER A 13 -15.68 10.55 -39.09
CA SER A 13 -15.91 9.12 -39.28
C SER A 13 -14.57 8.45 -39.59
N SER A 14 -13.95 7.78 -38.62
CA SER A 14 -13.04 6.67 -38.92
C SER A 14 -12.93 5.73 -37.72
N CYS A 15 -13.24 4.46 -37.98
CA CYS A 15 -12.78 3.35 -37.16
C CYS A 15 -11.26 3.26 -37.31
N ASP A 16 -10.52 3.78 -36.35
CA ASP A 16 -9.11 3.44 -36.16
C ASP A 16 -8.95 2.91 -34.73
N ASP A 17 -8.93 1.57 -34.65
CA ASP A 17 -8.71 0.78 -33.46
C ASP A 17 -7.20 0.63 -33.22
N ASP A 18 -6.54 1.74 -32.87
CA ASP A 18 -5.13 1.75 -32.44
C ASP A 18 -5.04 2.12 -30.96
N ARG A 19 -5.65 1.28 -30.11
CA ARG A 19 -5.27 1.22 -28.69
C ARG A 19 -3.90 0.56 -28.58
N HIS A 20 -2.86 1.39 -28.70
CA HIS A 20 -1.53 1.06 -28.20
C HIS A 20 -1.65 0.74 -26.71
N SER A 21 -1.76 -0.56 -26.39
CA SER A 21 -1.43 -1.06 -25.06
C SER A 21 0.03 -0.67 -24.80
N PRO A 22 0.35 0.11 -23.76
CA PRO A 22 1.74 0.32 -23.43
C PRO A 22 2.31 -1.05 -23.06
N ALA A 23 3.29 -1.51 -23.83
CA ALA A 23 4.02 -2.73 -23.54
C ALA A 23 4.54 -2.65 -22.10
N ALA A 24 4.41 -3.74 -21.35
CA ALA A 24 4.85 -3.89 -19.96
C ALA A 24 6.36 -3.61 -19.71
N GLY A 25 7.13 -3.23 -20.73
CA GLY A 25 8.52 -2.79 -20.62
C GLY A 25 8.72 -1.29 -20.31
N GLY A 26 7.66 -0.47 -20.25
CA GLY A 26 7.81 0.99 -20.11
C GLY A 26 7.92 1.55 -18.68
N ILE A 27 7.34 0.88 -17.67
CA ILE A 27 7.21 1.43 -16.30
C ILE A 27 8.43 1.08 -15.44
N ALA A 28 9.00 -0.12 -15.61
CA ALA A 28 10.22 -0.52 -14.91
C ALA A 28 11.47 0.27 -15.34
N ASP A 29 11.47 0.80 -16.56
CA ASP A 29 12.52 1.69 -17.09
C ASP A 29 12.30 3.17 -16.72
N GLN A 30 11.14 3.53 -16.14
CA GLN A 30 10.85 4.86 -15.59
C GLN A 30 11.16 4.99 -14.09
N LEU A 31 11.43 3.88 -13.41
CA LEU A 31 11.84 3.87 -12.00
C LEU A 31 13.32 4.23 -11.88
N SER A 32 13.67 5.07 -10.91
CA SER A 32 15.07 5.38 -10.60
C SER A 32 15.81 4.07 -10.27
N VAL A 33 17.10 4.01 -10.61
CA VAL A 33 17.97 2.86 -10.25
C VAL A 33 17.89 2.56 -8.74
N LEU A 34 17.70 3.60 -7.92
CA LEU A 34 17.50 3.46 -6.48
C LEU A 34 16.22 2.69 -6.13
N ASP A 35 15.09 3.02 -6.76
CA ASP A 35 13.80 2.37 -6.48
C ASP A 35 13.79 0.93 -6.98
N ARG A 36 14.42 0.68 -8.14
CA ARG A 36 14.53 -0.65 -8.74
C ARG A 36 15.36 -1.60 -7.89
N PHE A 37 16.46 -1.13 -7.32
CA PHE A 37 17.36 -1.93 -6.49
C PHE A 37 17.14 -1.71 -4.99
N LEU A 38 16.05 -1.03 -4.59
CA LEU A 38 15.72 -0.77 -3.20
C LEU A 38 15.79 -2.02 -2.29
N PRO A 39 15.28 -3.21 -2.70
CA PRO A 39 15.40 -4.42 -1.89
C PRO A 39 16.86 -4.80 -1.61
N LEU A 40 17.72 -4.68 -2.64
CA LEU A 40 19.14 -4.97 -2.53
C LEU A 40 19.83 -3.95 -1.62
N TRP A 41 19.52 -2.67 -1.76
CA TRP A 41 20.06 -1.61 -0.90
C TRP A 41 19.69 -1.81 0.56
N ILE A 42 18.45 -2.22 0.85
CA ILE A 42 17.98 -2.53 2.21
C ILE A 42 18.77 -3.70 2.79
N LEU A 43 18.97 -4.79 2.03
CA LEU A 43 19.77 -5.93 2.48
C LEU A 43 21.24 -5.54 2.71
N LEU A 44 21.81 -4.73 1.82
CA LEU A 44 23.17 -4.21 1.98
C LEU A 44 23.28 -3.28 3.19
N ALA A 45 22.30 -2.42 3.43
CA ALA A 45 22.24 -1.54 4.59
C ALA A 45 22.11 -2.33 5.90
N ALA A 46 21.27 -3.36 5.94
CA ALA A 46 21.15 -4.26 7.07
C ALA A 46 22.47 -4.99 7.34
N GLY A 47 23.09 -5.58 6.31
CA GLY A 47 24.39 -6.25 6.43
C GLY A 47 25.51 -5.31 6.86
N ALA A 48 25.55 -4.09 6.31
CA ALA A 48 26.49 -3.05 6.72
C ALA A 48 26.25 -2.61 8.16
N GLY A 49 24.99 -2.45 8.58
CA GLY A 49 24.62 -2.15 9.96
C GLY A 49 25.13 -3.23 10.90
N ILE A 50 24.81 -4.50 10.65
CA ILE A 50 25.30 -5.63 11.47
C ILE A 50 26.84 -5.63 11.54
N GLY A 51 27.51 -5.45 10.41
CA GLY A 51 28.98 -5.42 10.35
C GLY A 51 29.61 -4.24 11.10
N LEU A 52 29.03 -3.04 10.97
CA LEU A 52 29.46 -1.85 11.70
C LEU A 52 29.17 -1.96 13.20
N GLY A 53 28.06 -2.59 13.57
CA GLY A 53 27.67 -2.81 14.96
C GLY A 53 28.64 -3.70 15.76
N GLN A 54 29.44 -4.53 15.08
CA GLN A 54 30.52 -5.30 15.73
C GLN A 54 31.69 -4.41 16.20
N VAL A 55 31.77 -3.17 15.73
CA VAL A 55 32.81 -2.22 16.12
C VAL A 55 32.33 -1.44 17.35
N SER A 56 32.99 -1.65 18.50
CA SER A 56 32.61 -1.02 19.77
C SER A 56 32.48 0.50 19.70
N ALA A 57 33.34 1.17 18.95
CA ALA A 57 33.28 2.63 18.75
C ALA A 57 31.99 3.09 18.06
N VAL A 58 31.45 2.30 17.13
CA VAL A 58 30.18 2.60 16.45
C VAL A 58 29.03 2.42 17.43
N HIS A 59 29.03 1.33 18.18
CA HIS A 59 28.02 1.05 19.20
C HIS A 59 27.96 2.17 20.25
N SER A 60 29.11 2.53 20.84
CA SER A 60 29.20 3.62 21.82
C SER A 60 28.79 4.98 21.26
N PHE A 61 29.06 5.25 19.97
CA PHE A 61 28.58 6.48 19.33
C PHE A 61 27.05 6.49 19.22
N ILE A 62 26.43 5.39 18.77
CA ILE A 62 24.97 5.31 18.67
C ILE A 62 24.34 5.44 20.06
N GLU A 63 24.87 4.73 21.07
CA GLU A 63 24.41 4.86 22.46
C GLU A 63 24.54 6.29 22.99
N SER A 64 25.61 7.01 22.65
CA SER A 64 25.80 8.41 23.07
C SER A 64 24.73 9.38 22.53
N THR A 65 24.00 8.97 21.48
CA THR A 65 22.88 9.72 20.91
C THR A 65 21.51 9.33 21.49
N THR A 66 21.49 8.42 22.47
CA THR A 66 20.27 8.01 23.18
C THR A 66 19.99 8.96 24.35
N VAL A 67 18.77 9.49 24.40
CA VAL A 67 18.28 10.36 25.49
C VAL A 67 17.00 9.73 26.05
N GLY A 68 17.07 9.23 27.29
CA GLY A 68 15.99 8.42 27.86
C GLY A 68 15.86 7.09 27.13
N SER A 69 14.64 6.73 26.69
CA SER A 69 14.36 5.56 25.85
C SER A 69 14.56 5.81 24.35
N MET A 70 14.73 7.07 23.94
CA MET A 70 14.70 7.46 22.53
C MET A 70 16.11 7.70 21.97
N ASN A 71 16.44 7.01 20.87
CA ASN A 71 17.64 7.31 20.10
C ASN A 71 17.36 8.47 19.11
N LEU A 72 18.07 9.59 19.29
CA LEU A 72 17.85 10.80 18.47
C LEU A 72 18.20 10.57 17.00
N LEU A 73 19.19 9.72 16.73
CA LEU A 73 19.68 9.43 15.38
C LEU A 73 18.62 8.64 14.59
N VAL A 74 18.08 7.59 15.20
CA VAL A 74 16.94 6.82 14.67
C VAL A 74 15.71 7.73 14.54
N GLY A 75 15.38 8.49 15.58
CA GLY A 75 14.24 9.39 15.57
C GLY A 75 14.26 10.42 14.45
N ALA A 76 15.42 11.03 14.19
CA ALA A 76 15.61 11.96 13.08
C ALA A 76 15.47 11.26 11.72
N GLY A 77 16.02 10.06 11.58
CA GLY A 77 15.87 9.24 10.36
C GLY A 77 14.41 8.90 10.06
N LEU A 78 13.66 8.47 11.08
CA LEU A 78 12.22 8.19 11.00
C LEU A 78 11.41 9.41 10.56
N LEU A 79 11.64 10.58 11.20
CA LEU A 79 10.95 11.81 10.81
C LEU A 79 11.29 12.23 9.38
N ALA A 80 12.56 12.13 9.00
CA ALA A 80 13.04 12.48 7.67
C ALA A 80 12.44 11.57 6.58
N MET A 81 12.24 10.28 6.85
CA MET A 81 11.64 9.35 5.89
C MET A 81 10.11 9.37 5.85
N MET A 82 9.43 9.76 6.94
CA MET A 82 7.96 9.88 6.96
C MET A 82 7.44 11.17 6.30
N TYR A 83 8.26 12.20 6.18
CA TYR A 83 7.85 13.46 5.55
C TYR A 83 7.55 13.35 4.05
N PRO A 84 8.42 12.75 3.20
CA PRO A 84 8.20 12.67 1.75
C PRO A 84 6.91 12.01 1.30
N PRO A 85 6.50 10.82 1.80
CA PRO A 85 5.25 10.19 1.39
C PRO A 85 4.04 11.10 1.60
N LEU A 86 4.04 11.87 2.70
CA LEU A 86 2.95 12.78 3.07
C LEU A 86 2.96 14.08 2.26
N ALA A 87 4.14 14.59 1.90
CA ALA A 87 4.27 15.72 1.00
C ALA A 87 3.82 15.38 -0.44
N ASN A 88 3.93 14.12 -0.85
CA ASN A 88 3.53 13.65 -2.18
C ASN A 88 2.04 13.34 -2.34
N VAL A 89 1.27 13.42 -1.25
CA VAL A 89 -0.17 13.20 -1.29
C VAL A 89 -0.84 14.23 -2.20
N LYS A 90 -1.55 13.75 -3.22
CA LYS A 90 -2.35 14.57 -4.12
C LYS A 90 -3.72 14.88 -3.50
N TRP A 91 -3.75 15.84 -2.57
CA TRP A 91 -4.97 16.20 -1.83
C TRP A 91 -6.18 16.60 -2.71
N GLN A 92 -5.94 16.98 -3.97
CA GLN A 92 -6.99 17.28 -4.94
C GLN A 92 -7.79 16.04 -5.38
N LEU A 93 -7.18 14.86 -5.33
CA LEU A 93 -7.80 13.60 -5.78
C LEU A 93 -8.59 12.91 -4.66
N VAL A 94 -8.43 13.34 -3.40
CA VAL A 94 -9.07 12.71 -2.24
C VAL A 94 -10.60 12.73 -2.35
N GLY A 95 -11.16 13.83 -2.87
CA GLY A 95 -12.61 13.95 -3.10
C GLY A 95 -13.17 12.91 -4.08
N ALA A 96 -12.35 12.42 -5.02
CA ALA A 96 -12.80 11.49 -6.06
C ALA A 96 -13.14 10.09 -5.49
N VAL A 97 -12.47 9.66 -4.42
CA VAL A 97 -12.67 8.33 -3.81
C VAL A 97 -14.04 8.20 -3.16
N PHE A 98 -14.63 9.31 -2.68
CA PHE A 98 -15.97 9.29 -2.09
C PHE A 98 -17.08 9.04 -3.12
N ARG A 99 -16.78 9.11 -4.43
CA ARG A 99 -17.73 8.77 -5.48
C ARG A 99 -18.09 7.28 -5.47
N ASP A 100 -17.14 6.42 -5.11
CA ASP A 100 -17.30 4.97 -5.06
C ASP A 100 -17.39 4.46 -3.61
N TRP A 101 -18.38 4.97 -2.87
CA TRP A 101 -18.65 4.65 -1.45
C TRP A 101 -18.57 3.15 -1.11
N ARG A 102 -19.06 2.27 -2.00
CA ARG A 102 -19.03 0.81 -1.77
C ARG A 102 -17.59 0.28 -1.68
N LEU A 103 -16.72 0.74 -2.57
CA LEU A 103 -15.31 0.34 -2.60
C LEU A 103 -14.54 0.98 -1.45
N LEU A 104 -14.87 2.24 -1.12
CA LEU A 104 -14.30 2.93 0.04
C LEU A 104 -14.64 2.20 1.36
N MET A 105 -15.90 1.79 1.54
CA MET A 105 -16.29 1.00 2.72
C MET A 105 -15.58 -0.35 2.77
N LEU A 106 -15.49 -1.04 1.63
CA LEU A 106 -14.79 -2.32 1.54
C LEU A 106 -13.33 -2.20 1.98
N THR A 107 -12.59 -1.24 1.41
CA THR A 107 -11.18 -1.03 1.77
C THR A 107 -11.02 -0.53 3.21
N THR A 108 -11.95 0.29 3.71
CA THR A 108 -11.91 0.74 5.11
C THR A 108 -12.09 -0.43 6.07
N ILE A 109 -13.04 -1.33 5.82
CA ILE A 109 -13.25 -2.53 6.64
C ILE A 109 -12.04 -3.47 6.55
N GLN A 110 -11.50 -3.68 5.35
CA GLN A 110 -10.31 -4.52 5.16
C GLN A 110 -9.11 -3.97 5.92
N ASN A 111 -8.90 -2.64 5.88
CA ASN A 111 -7.76 -1.99 6.50
C ASN A 111 -7.90 -1.83 8.02
N TRP A 112 -9.08 -1.50 8.52
CA TRP A 112 -9.23 -1.12 9.93
C TRP A 112 -9.84 -2.23 10.77
N VAL A 113 -10.48 -3.22 10.16
CA VAL A 113 -11.07 -4.35 10.89
C VAL A 113 -10.35 -5.65 10.53
N VAL A 114 -10.38 -6.08 9.27
CA VAL A 114 -9.86 -7.40 8.90
C VAL A 114 -8.35 -7.48 9.12
N GLY A 115 -7.61 -6.49 8.61
CA GLY A 115 -6.16 -6.49 8.66
C GLY A 115 -5.59 -6.52 10.09
N PRO A 116 -5.95 -5.60 11.00
CA PRO A 116 -5.36 -5.56 12.33
C PRO A 116 -5.72 -6.80 13.15
N PHE A 117 -6.97 -7.28 13.04
CA PHE A 117 -7.39 -8.51 13.72
C PHE A 117 -6.71 -9.75 13.15
N LEU A 118 -6.60 -9.88 11.83
CA LEU A 118 -5.87 -10.99 11.21
C LEU A 118 -4.41 -11.00 11.64
N MET A 119 -3.77 -9.83 11.67
CA MET A 119 -2.39 -9.70 12.10
C MET A 119 -2.23 -10.12 13.56
N PHE A 120 -3.09 -9.63 14.45
CA PHE A 120 -3.07 -10.02 15.86
C PHE A 120 -3.32 -11.51 16.07
N LEU A 121 -4.29 -12.11 15.36
CA LEU A 121 -4.58 -13.54 15.48
C LEU A 121 -3.39 -14.40 15.03
N LEU A 122 -2.67 -13.98 13.98
CA LEU A 122 -1.43 -14.63 13.57
C LEU A 122 -0.32 -14.41 14.60
N ALA A 123 -0.22 -13.22 15.19
CA ALA A 123 0.72 -12.94 16.26
C ALA A 123 0.48 -13.86 17.46
N ALA A 124 -0.75 -13.90 17.97
CA ALA A 124 -1.15 -14.73 19.10
C ALA A 124 -1.02 -16.22 18.81
N GLY A 125 -1.27 -16.66 17.57
CA GLY A 125 -1.13 -18.07 17.19
C GLY A 125 0.31 -18.56 17.08
N PHE A 126 1.23 -17.72 16.60
CA PHE A 126 2.64 -18.10 16.36
C PHE A 126 3.57 -17.69 17.51
N PHE A 127 3.29 -16.59 18.20
CA PHE A 127 4.13 -15.98 19.23
C PHE A 127 3.43 -15.96 20.61
N HIS A 128 2.53 -16.91 20.88
CA HIS A 128 1.83 -17.00 22.17
C HIS A 128 2.79 -16.97 23.38
N ASN A 129 3.96 -17.62 23.25
CA ASN A 129 4.98 -17.72 24.29
C ASN A 129 6.05 -16.62 24.21
N ASP A 130 5.97 -15.72 23.24
CA ASP A 130 6.93 -14.65 23.01
C ASP A 130 6.17 -13.33 22.86
N THR A 131 5.82 -12.76 24.00
CA THR A 131 4.92 -11.60 24.10
C THR A 131 5.53 -10.34 23.46
N GLY A 132 6.86 -10.22 23.49
CA GLY A 132 7.60 -9.15 22.82
C GLY A 132 7.48 -9.22 21.30
N PHE A 133 7.67 -10.41 20.71
CA PHE A 133 7.46 -10.62 19.27
C PHE A 133 5.99 -10.45 18.89
N MET A 134 5.06 -10.97 19.70
CA MET A 134 3.62 -10.80 19.50
C MET A 134 3.23 -9.31 19.49
N ALA A 135 3.79 -8.52 20.41
CA ALA A 135 3.53 -7.09 20.50
C ALA A 135 4.02 -6.34 19.26
N GLY A 136 5.26 -6.61 18.83
CA GLY A 136 5.82 -6.05 17.61
C GLY A 136 5.01 -6.36 16.36
N PHE A 137 4.61 -7.62 16.21
CA PHE A 137 3.85 -8.09 15.05
C PHE A 137 2.47 -7.42 15.01
N SER A 138 1.85 -7.23 16.17
CA SER A 138 0.57 -6.54 16.32
C SER A 138 0.66 -5.05 16.00
N LEU A 139 1.73 -4.37 16.45
CA LEU A 139 1.98 -2.96 16.12
C LEU A 139 2.16 -2.73 14.62
N VAL A 140 2.85 -3.64 13.93
CA VAL A 140 2.97 -3.59 12.46
C VAL A 140 1.59 -3.71 11.81
N GLY A 141 0.72 -4.59 12.31
CA GLY A 141 -0.65 -4.75 11.81
C GLY A 141 -1.57 -3.55 12.02
N CYS A 142 -1.31 -2.74 13.05
CA CYS A 142 -2.04 -1.50 13.31
C CYS A 142 -1.69 -0.38 12.32
N SER A 143 -0.51 -0.46 11.71
CA SER A 143 0.05 0.55 10.82
C SER A 143 -0.34 0.31 9.36
N ARG A 144 -1.10 1.21 8.75
CA ARG A 144 -1.47 1.12 7.32
C ARG A 144 -0.52 1.88 6.42
N CYS A 145 -0.17 1.29 5.27
CA CYS A 145 0.81 1.86 4.34
C CYS A 145 0.35 3.19 3.71
N ILE A 146 1.33 4.07 3.49
CA ILE A 146 1.14 5.46 3.04
C ILE A 146 1.96 5.78 1.78
N GLY A 147 3.09 5.09 1.54
CA GLY A 147 3.99 5.46 0.44
C GLY A 147 4.33 4.29 -0.47
N MET A 148 5.05 3.32 0.08
CA MET A 148 5.67 2.23 -0.67
C MET A 148 4.68 1.44 -1.54
N VAL A 149 3.41 1.38 -1.12
CA VAL A 149 2.36 0.67 -1.85
C VAL A 149 2.13 1.18 -3.29
N MET A 150 2.43 2.45 -3.57
CA MET A 150 2.29 3.01 -4.93
C MET A 150 3.18 2.31 -5.95
N ILE A 151 4.36 1.84 -5.54
CA ILE A 151 5.28 1.12 -6.41
C ILE A 151 4.65 -0.21 -6.83
N TRP A 152 4.06 -0.94 -5.86
CA TRP A 152 3.40 -2.22 -6.13
C TRP A 152 2.18 -2.04 -7.02
N ILE A 153 1.36 -1.00 -6.76
CA ILE A 153 0.21 -0.65 -7.60
C ILE A 153 0.67 -0.34 -9.03
N ALA A 154 1.72 0.45 -9.21
CA ALA A 154 2.25 0.80 -10.53
C ALA A 154 2.75 -0.43 -11.30
N LEU A 155 3.53 -1.30 -10.64
CA LEU A 155 4.08 -2.50 -11.26
C LEU A 155 3.00 -3.52 -11.61
N ALA A 156 1.92 -3.58 -10.82
CA ALA A 156 0.80 -4.50 -11.02
C ALA A 156 -0.28 -3.99 -11.99
N GLY A 157 -0.12 -2.80 -12.57
CA GLY A 157 -1.11 -2.21 -13.48
C GLY A 157 -2.39 -1.72 -12.77
N GLY A 158 -2.27 -1.32 -11.51
CA GLY A 158 -3.38 -0.72 -10.75
C GLY A 158 -3.63 0.76 -11.09
N ASP A 159 -4.73 1.30 -10.56
CA ASP A 159 -5.07 2.71 -10.67
C ASP A 159 -4.30 3.55 -9.62
N LEU A 160 -3.39 4.40 -10.12
CA LEU A 160 -2.53 5.26 -9.31
C LEU A 160 -3.24 6.49 -8.73
N GLU A 161 -4.26 7.01 -9.42
CA GLU A 161 -5.02 8.17 -8.90
C GLU A 161 -5.90 7.72 -7.73
N TYR A 162 -6.57 6.58 -7.90
CA TYR A 162 -7.33 5.95 -6.84
C TYR A 162 -6.44 5.55 -5.67
N GLY A 163 -5.27 4.96 -5.95
CA GLY A 163 -4.29 4.57 -4.92
C GLY A 163 -3.78 5.76 -4.10
N ALA A 164 -3.41 6.86 -4.76
CA ALA A 164 -2.96 8.09 -4.10
C ALA A 164 -4.03 8.68 -3.17
N ALA A 165 -5.29 8.54 -3.54
CA ALA A 165 -6.39 9.04 -2.74
C ALA A 165 -6.75 8.10 -1.56
N LEU A 166 -6.63 6.77 -1.73
CA LEU A 166 -6.72 5.82 -0.61
C LEU A 166 -5.62 6.06 0.43
N ILE A 167 -4.40 6.31 -0.02
CA ILE A 167 -3.25 6.64 0.84
C ILE A 167 -3.55 7.83 1.74
N ALA A 168 -4.15 8.89 1.19
CA ALA A 168 -4.51 10.08 1.95
C ALA A 168 -5.53 9.74 3.06
N VAL A 169 -6.56 8.97 2.70
CA VAL A 169 -7.59 8.52 3.65
C VAL A 169 -7.01 7.62 4.73
N ASN A 170 -6.16 6.66 4.35
CA ASN A 170 -5.48 5.77 5.28
C ASN A 170 -4.56 6.53 6.23
N SER A 171 -3.83 7.53 5.75
CA SER A 171 -2.95 8.35 6.60
C SER A 171 -3.72 9.03 7.74
N ILE A 172 -4.91 9.56 7.44
CA ILE A 172 -5.79 10.20 8.43
C ILE A 172 -6.29 9.16 9.43
N TRP A 173 -6.79 8.02 8.94
CA TRP A 173 -7.27 6.96 9.82
C TRP A 173 -6.17 6.36 10.69
N THR A 174 -4.95 6.18 10.16
CA THR A 174 -3.79 5.73 10.93
C THR A 174 -3.50 6.67 12.07
N MET A 175 -3.42 7.98 11.80
CA MET A 175 -3.19 8.95 12.86
C MET A 175 -4.30 8.94 13.94
N ALA A 176 -5.55 8.69 13.56
CA ALA A 176 -6.68 8.69 14.48
C ALA A 176 -6.86 7.39 15.28
N LEU A 177 -6.61 6.24 14.65
CA LEU A 177 -6.97 4.92 15.19
C LEU A 177 -5.77 4.13 15.70
N TYR A 178 -4.53 4.48 15.33
CA TYR A 178 -3.37 3.67 15.67
C TYR A 178 -3.21 3.49 17.19
N SER A 179 -3.29 4.56 17.98
CA SER A 179 -3.13 4.45 19.44
C SER A 179 -4.26 3.65 20.10
N LEU A 180 -5.48 3.75 19.56
CA LEU A 180 -6.63 2.96 19.99
C LEU A 180 -6.38 1.47 19.74
N TYR A 181 -5.98 1.11 18.51
CA TYR A 181 -5.72 -0.29 18.16
C TYR A 181 -4.49 -0.85 18.88
N ALA A 182 -3.41 -0.08 18.99
CA ALA A 182 -2.22 -0.49 19.71
C ALA A 182 -2.55 -0.82 21.17
N SER A 183 -3.26 0.07 21.88
CA SER A 183 -3.66 -0.21 23.27
C SER A 183 -4.64 -1.39 23.36
N PHE A 184 -5.57 -1.53 22.41
CA PHE A 184 -6.51 -2.64 22.37
C PHE A 184 -5.80 -4.00 22.17
N PHE A 185 -4.89 -4.10 21.20
CA PHE A 185 -4.20 -5.35 20.87
C PHE A 185 -3.05 -5.69 21.82
N LEU A 186 -2.46 -4.71 22.49
CA LEU A 186 -1.37 -4.97 23.45
C LEU A 186 -1.86 -5.15 24.88
N ASN A 187 -2.96 -4.50 25.27
CA ASN A 187 -3.46 -4.59 26.64
C ASN A 187 -4.73 -5.44 26.73
N THR A 188 -5.76 -5.15 25.92
CA THR A 188 -7.09 -5.78 26.11
C THR A 188 -7.18 -7.19 25.55
N MET A 189 -6.66 -7.41 24.34
CA MET A 189 -6.81 -8.70 23.65
C MET A 189 -5.99 -9.84 24.27
N PRO A 190 -4.71 -9.65 24.67
CA PRO A 190 -3.93 -10.71 25.33
C PRO A 190 -4.58 -11.16 26.64
N SER A 191 -5.00 -10.22 27.49
CA SER A 191 -5.74 -10.52 28.73
C SER A 191 -7.05 -11.26 28.46
N ALA A 192 -7.80 -10.85 27.42
CA ALA A 192 -9.05 -11.53 27.05
C ALA A 192 -8.83 -12.98 26.54
N MET A 193 -7.65 -13.29 25.99
CA MET A 193 -7.29 -14.62 25.52
C MET A 193 -6.60 -15.46 26.61
N GLY A 194 -6.43 -14.92 27.82
CA GLY A 194 -5.75 -15.60 28.92
C GLY A 194 -4.27 -15.86 28.64
N ILE A 195 -3.65 -15.02 27.79
CA ILE A 195 -2.20 -15.05 27.54
C ILE A 195 -1.55 -14.41 28.78
N ASP A 196 -1.24 -15.26 29.77
CA ASP A 196 -0.55 -15.03 31.05
C ASP A 196 -0.50 -13.59 31.60
N GLU A 197 -1.48 -13.24 32.44
CA GLU A 197 -1.46 -12.04 33.30
C GLU A 197 -0.34 -12.08 34.38
N ASP A 198 0.27 -13.26 34.62
CA ASP A 198 1.25 -13.49 35.69
C ASP A 198 2.72 -13.54 35.19
N SER A 199 2.96 -13.26 33.91
CA SER A 199 4.33 -13.23 33.37
C SER A 199 4.95 -11.83 33.57
N GLU A 200 6.09 -11.75 34.27
CA GLU A 200 6.84 -10.50 34.52
C GLU A 200 7.09 -9.70 33.22
N GLU A 201 7.17 -10.38 32.08
CA GLU A 201 7.33 -9.79 30.75
C GLU A 201 6.11 -8.97 30.27
N GLN A 202 4.87 -9.28 30.69
CA GLN A 202 3.70 -8.50 30.29
C GLN A 202 3.53 -7.20 31.08
N GLU A 203 3.99 -7.12 32.34
CA GLU A 203 3.99 -5.86 33.10
C GLU A 203 4.88 -4.81 32.44
N GLU A 204 6.00 -5.22 31.84
CA GLU A 204 6.89 -4.33 31.06
C GLU A 204 6.28 -3.90 29.72
N LEU A 205 5.35 -4.70 29.16
CA LEU A 205 4.70 -4.42 27.87
C LEU A 205 3.40 -3.62 27.99
N HIS A 206 2.92 -3.32 29.20
CA HIS A 206 1.70 -2.56 29.40
C HIS A 206 1.88 -1.10 28.96
N ILE A 207 1.37 -0.79 27.78
CA ILE A 207 1.52 0.52 27.18
C ILE A 207 0.39 1.47 27.57
N SER A 208 0.75 2.72 27.87
CA SER A 208 -0.23 3.79 27.98
C SER A 208 -0.71 4.23 26.60
N MET A 209 -2.02 4.23 26.38
CA MET A 209 -2.62 4.78 25.17
C MET A 209 -2.19 6.24 24.92
N THR A 210 -1.98 7.01 26.00
CA THR A 210 -1.55 8.41 25.91
C THR A 210 -0.12 8.53 25.41
N GLU A 211 0.75 7.62 25.82
CA GLU A 211 2.15 7.56 25.40
C GLU A 211 2.25 7.18 23.92
N VAL A 212 1.57 6.10 23.51
CA VAL A 212 1.50 5.72 22.09
C VAL A 212 0.90 6.84 21.25
N GLY A 213 -0.17 7.49 21.73
CA GLY A 213 -0.75 8.65 21.06
C GLY A 213 0.21 9.81 20.89
N SER A 214 1.02 10.11 21.91
CA SER A 214 2.08 11.12 21.83
C SER A 214 3.15 10.74 20.80
N ASN A 215 3.59 9.48 20.81
CA ASN A 215 4.60 8.97 19.88
C ASN A 215 4.10 9.02 18.43
N VAL A 216 2.87 8.58 18.16
CA VAL A 216 2.23 8.76 16.85
C VAL A 216 2.13 10.23 16.47
N GLY A 217 1.75 11.11 17.41
CA GLY A 217 1.72 12.55 17.18
C GLY A 217 3.07 13.12 16.74
N ILE A 218 4.16 12.64 17.34
CA ILE A 218 5.52 13.06 16.98
C ILE A 218 5.93 12.49 15.62
N TYR A 219 5.91 11.16 15.45
CA TYR A 219 6.47 10.50 14.26
C TYR A 219 5.58 10.58 13.02
N MET A 220 4.26 10.65 13.20
CA MET A 220 3.30 10.76 12.10
C MET A 220 2.71 12.16 12.02
N GLY A 221 2.28 12.73 13.15
CA GLY A 221 1.60 14.03 13.17
C GLY A 221 2.47 15.20 12.71
N ILE A 222 3.74 15.27 13.15
CA ILE A 222 4.66 16.34 12.72
C ILE A 222 4.93 16.25 11.20
N PRO A 223 5.37 15.11 10.64
CA PRO A 223 5.53 14.98 9.18
C PRO A 223 4.25 15.26 8.39
N PHE A 224 3.09 14.87 8.92
CA PHE A 224 1.79 15.14 8.29
C PHE A 224 1.47 16.63 8.19
N VAL A 225 1.63 17.38 9.30
CA VAL A 225 1.42 18.83 9.32
C VAL A 225 2.44 19.53 8.42
N LEU A 226 3.70 19.09 8.42
CA LEU A 226 4.73 19.62 7.53
C LEU A 226 4.41 19.33 6.06
N GLY A 227 3.91 18.13 5.74
CA GLY A 227 3.53 17.73 4.39
C GLY A 227 2.38 18.60 3.85
N ILE A 228 1.32 18.77 4.64
CA ILE A 228 0.17 19.61 4.27
C ILE A 228 0.58 21.08 4.15
N SER A 229 1.29 21.61 5.15
CA SER A 229 1.72 23.01 5.11
C SER A 229 2.65 23.27 3.91
N GLY A 230 3.62 22.38 3.67
CA GLY A 230 4.47 22.40 2.48
C GLY A 230 3.65 22.43 1.19
N TRP A 231 2.70 21.51 1.05
CA TRP A 231 1.80 21.45 -0.10
C TRP A 231 0.99 22.74 -0.29
N ILE A 232 0.43 23.33 0.78
CA ILE A 232 -0.35 24.57 0.69
C ILE A 232 0.54 25.77 0.31
N PHE A 233 1.67 25.96 1.00
CA PHE A 233 2.51 27.14 0.86
C PHE A 233 3.37 27.11 -0.40
N LEU A 234 4.08 26.00 -0.66
CA LEU A 234 5.01 25.93 -1.79
C LEU A 234 4.27 25.95 -3.13
N ARG A 235 3.09 25.34 -3.22
CA ARG A 235 2.27 25.40 -4.44
C ARG A 235 1.74 26.81 -4.70
N ARG A 236 1.36 27.55 -3.66
CA ARG A 236 0.96 28.97 -3.78
C ARG A 236 2.11 29.87 -4.22
N TRP A 237 3.33 29.59 -3.77
CA TRP A 237 4.49 30.43 -4.06
C TRP A 237 5.19 30.11 -5.38
N LYS A 238 5.30 28.83 -5.74
CA LYS A 238 6.10 28.38 -6.90
C LYS A 238 5.29 27.66 -7.98
N GLY A 239 3.99 27.46 -7.77
CA GLY A 239 3.11 26.75 -8.70
C GLY A 239 3.13 25.24 -8.52
N ASN A 240 2.19 24.56 -9.20
CA ASN A 240 2.02 23.11 -9.10
C ASN A 240 3.14 22.35 -9.81
N ASP A 241 3.52 22.80 -11.00
CA ASP A 241 4.50 22.11 -11.85
C ASP A 241 5.86 22.05 -11.14
N TRP A 242 6.29 23.16 -10.52
CA TRP A 242 7.53 23.15 -9.72
C TRP A 242 7.45 22.18 -8.53
N TYR A 243 6.29 22.06 -7.88
CA TYR A 243 6.11 21.19 -6.73
C TYR A 243 6.26 19.72 -7.13
N PHE A 244 5.55 19.27 -8.15
CA PHE A 244 5.56 17.87 -8.56
C PHE A 244 6.76 17.48 -9.43
N ASP A 245 7.30 18.39 -10.25
CA ASP A 245 8.39 18.04 -11.19
C ASP A 245 9.78 18.24 -10.59
N LYS A 246 9.91 19.07 -9.53
CA LYS A 246 11.22 19.41 -8.95
C LYS A 246 11.33 19.16 -7.45
N PHE A 247 10.28 19.44 -6.68
CA PHE A 247 10.34 19.30 -5.22
C PHE A 247 10.10 17.86 -4.79
N THR A 248 8.99 17.26 -5.21
CA THR A 248 8.62 15.85 -4.96
C THR A 248 9.75 14.86 -5.29
N PRO A 249 10.38 14.87 -6.49
CA PRO A 249 11.41 13.89 -6.82
C PRO A 249 12.67 14.01 -5.94
N ARG A 250 12.97 15.20 -5.41
CA ARG A 250 14.08 15.38 -4.46
C ARG A 250 13.74 14.85 -3.08
N LEU A 251 12.48 14.96 -2.68
CA LEU A 251 12.00 14.37 -1.43
C LEU A 251 12.01 12.84 -1.49
N ASP A 252 11.73 12.24 -2.65
CA ASP A 252 11.78 10.78 -2.82
C ASP A 252 13.20 10.24 -2.57
N VAL A 253 14.22 10.92 -3.09
CA VAL A 253 15.63 10.57 -2.83
C VAL A 253 15.98 10.75 -1.35
N LEU A 254 15.48 11.81 -0.71
CA LEU A 254 15.66 12.02 0.74
C LEU A 254 15.03 10.88 1.54
N ALA A 255 13.81 10.43 1.16
CA ALA A 255 13.10 9.35 1.83
C ALA A 255 13.91 8.06 1.82
N VAL A 256 14.37 7.65 0.63
CA VAL A 256 15.18 6.43 0.46
C VAL A 256 16.50 6.54 1.22
N THR A 257 17.16 7.69 1.16
CA THR A 257 18.43 7.91 1.88
C THR A 257 18.24 7.85 3.39
N ALA A 258 17.19 8.49 3.92
CA ALA A 258 16.85 8.47 5.34
C ALA A 258 16.42 7.08 5.82
N LEU A 259 15.69 6.33 4.98
CA LEU A 259 15.33 4.93 5.24
C LEU A 259 16.58 4.06 5.36
N LEU A 260 17.46 4.08 4.36
CA LEU A 260 18.69 3.28 4.37
C LEU A 260 19.60 3.66 5.54
N PHE A 261 19.70 4.95 5.85
CA PHE A 261 20.42 5.44 7.04
C PHE A 261 19.83 4.87 8.33
N THR A 262 18.50 4.96 8.51
CA THR A 262 17.81 4.46 9.70
C THR A 262 18.02 2.95 9.87
N ILE A 263 17.97 2.20 8.77
CA ILE A 263 18.24 0.76 8.76
C ILE A 263 19.68 0.48 9.21
N VAL A 264 20.69 1.18 8.66
CA VAL A 264 22.09 0.99 9.10
C VAL A 264 22.25 1.25 10.59
N VAL A 265 21.71 2.36 11.10
CA VAL A 265 21.82 2.73 12.52
C VAL A 265 21.17 1.69 13.41
N LEU A 266 19.96 1.24 13.04
CA LEU A 266 19.22 0.26 13.83
C LEU A 266 19.88 -1.12 13.82
N PHE A 267 20.30 -1.62 12.66
CA PHE A 267 21.00 -2.91 12.59
C PHE A 267 22.37 -2.84 13.27
N ALA A 268 23.02 -1.67 13.31
CA ALA A 268 24.26 -1.48 14.05
C ALA A 268 24.04 -1.52 15.57
N SER A 269 22.96 -0.90 16.08
CA SER A 269 22.63 -0.98 17.50
C SER A 269 22.24 -2.40 17.91
N GLN A 270 21.44 -3.09 17.10
CA GLN A 270 20.91 -4.42 17.41
C GLN A 270 21.78 -5.60 16.94
N SER A 271 22.99 -5.35 16.45
CA SER A 271 23.80 -6.37 15.77
C SER A 271 24.03 -7.65 16.60
N GLN A 272 24.22 -7.52 17.92
CA GLN A 272 24.38 -8.66 18.83
C GLN A 272 23.08 -9.43 19.08
N ARG A 273 21.95 -8.71 19.21
CA ARG A 273 20.62 -9.31 19.40
C ARG A 273 20.19 -10.12 18.19
N ILE A 274 20.38 -9.58 16.99
CA ILE A 274 19.99 -10.26 15.75
C ILE A 274 20.71 -11.61 15.59
N THR A 275 21.97 -11.69 16.00
CA THR A 275 22.72 -12.95 15.94
C THR A 275 22.24 -14.01 16.93
N THR A 276 21.63 -13.59 18.05
CA THR A 276 21.15 -14.50 19.10
C THR A 276 19.68 -14.87 18.92
N THR A 277 18.88 -14.01 18.29
CA THR A 277 17.44 -14.21 18.05
C THR A 277 17.12 -14.55 16.58
N PHE A 278 18.11 -14.99 15.81
CA PHE A 278 17.96 -15.25 14.37
C PHE A 278 16.85 -16.28 14.05
N ASP A 279 16.70 -17.30 14.90
CA ASP A 279 15.69 -18.34 14.72
C ASP A 279 14.26 -17.78 14.80
N SER A 280 13.97 -16.91 15.79
CA SER A 280 12.65 -16.26 15.92
C SER A 280 12.39 -15.28 14.78
N VAL A 281 13.43 -14.59 14.29
CA VAL A 281 13.34 -13.71 13.12
C VAL A 281 12.96 -14.51 11.88
N LEU A 282 13.62 -15.64 11.63
CA LEU A 282 13.29 -16.52 10.49
C LEU A 282 11.88 -17.12 10.62
N PHE A 283 11.50 -17.51 11.83
CA PHE A 283 10.16 -18.04 12.12
C PHE A 283 9.06 -17.01 11.80
N SER A 284 9.30 -15.71 12.05
CA SER A 284 8.35 -14.63 11.75
C SER A 284 7.99 -14.47 10.26
N MET A 285 8.82 -14.99 9.35
CA MET A 285 8.54 -14.95 7.91
C MET A 285 7.23 -15.65 7.57
N VAL A 286 6.93 -16.76 8.25
CA VAL A 286 5.73 -17.57 7.99
C VAL A 286 4.43 -16.79 8.25
N PRO A 287 4.17 -16.25 9.46
CA PRO A 287 2.94 -15.52 9.71
C PRO A 287 2.82 -14.24 8.86
N PHE A 288 3.91 -13.53 8.58
CA PHE A 288 3.86 -12.37 7.67
C PHE A 288 3.46 -12.76 6.26
N MET A 289 4.05 -13.82 5.69
CA MET A 289 3.69 -14.30 4.36
C MET A 289 2.22 -14.76 4.31
N ILE A 290 1.74 -15.45 5.34
CA ILE A 290 0.32 -15.85 5.46
C ILE A 290 -0.56 -14.60 5.45
N TYR A 291 -0.27 -13.61 6.29
CA TYR A 291 -1.00 -12.34 6.33
C TYR A 291 -1.06 -11.70 4.94
N PHE A 292 0.09 -11.54 4.28
CA PHE A 292 0.17 -10.84 3.00
C PHE A 292 -0.61 -11.56 1.90
N VAL A 293 -0.46 -12.89 1.80
CA VAL A 293 -1.18 -13.68 0.79
C VAL A 293 -2.69 -13.67 1.04
N VAL A 294 -3.12 -13.85 2.29
CA VAL A 294 -4.55 -13.88 2.66
C VAL A 294 -5.19 -12.51 2.43
N MET A 295 -4.55 -11.43 2.89
CA MET A 295 -5.06 -10.08 2.70
C MET A 295 -5.14 -9.70 1.22
N PHE A 296 -4.11 -10.04 0.44
CA PHE A 296 -4.07 -9.71 -0.98
C PHE A 296 -5.16 -10.44 -1.74
N THR A 297 -5.19 -11.77 -1.62
CA THR A 297 -6.15 -12.60 -2.36
C THR A 297 -7.58 -12.30 -1.92
N GLY A 298 -7.84 -12.24 -0.61
CA GLY A 298 -9.14 -11.89 -0.07
C GLY A 298 -9.62 -10.53 -0.57
N SER A 299 -8.77 -9.51 -0.50
CA SER A 299 -9.14 -8.16 -0.91
C SER A 299 -9.38 -8.05 -2.41
N PHE A 300 -8.54 -8.70 -3.23
CA PHE A 300 -8.66 -8.74 -4.68
C PHE A 300 -9.97 -9.39 -5.14
N PHE A 301 -10.33 -10.55 -4.58
CA PHE A 301 -11.57 -11.22 -4.97
C PHE A 301 -12.81 -10.52 -4.41
N MET A 302 -12.74 -9.96 -3.19
CA MET A 302 -13.85 -9.17 -2.63
C MET A 302 -14.11 -7.89 -3.44
N SER A 303 -13.08 -7.21 -3.93
CA SER A 303 -13.27 -6.02 -4.77
C SER A 303 -13.89 -6.38 -6.12
N GLN A 304 -13.48 -7.50 -6.73
CA GLN A 304 -14.09 -7.99 -7.96
C GLN A 304 -15.57 -8.33 -7.79
N THR A 305 -15.95 -9.01 -6.69
CA THR A 305 -17.36 -9.32 -6.42
C THR A 305 -18.20 -8.08 -6.13
N CYS A 306 -17.58 -7.00 -5.65
CA CYS A 306 -18.22 -5.69 -5.47
C CYS A 306 -18.31 -4.86 -6.77
N GLY A 307 -17.88 -5.41 -7.91
CA GLY A 307 -17.95 -4.75 -9.23
C GLY A 307 -16.80 -3.78 -9.52
N ALA A 308 -15.69 -3.86 -8.79
CA ALA A 308 -14.51 -3.06 -9.09
C ALA A 308 -13.88 -3.48 -10.43
N THR A 309 -13.30 -2.52 -11.15
CA THR A 309 -12.44 -2.82 -12.30
C THR A 309 -11.21 -3.62 -11.86
N HIS A 310 -10.50 -4.24 -12.81
CA HIS A 310 -9.26 -4.94 -12.48
C HIS A 310 -8.23 -3.99 -11.84
N ALA A 311 -8.04 -2.81 -12.44
CA ALA A 311 -7.13 -1.79 -11.94
C ALA A 311 -7.50 -1.34 -10.51
N HIS A 312 -8.79 -1.11 -10.22
CA HIS A 312 -9.23 -0.82 -8.85
C HIS A 312 -8.99 -2.01 -7.93
N SER A 313 -9.29 -3.24 -8.35
CA SER A 313 -9.10 -4.44 -7.52
C SER A 313 -7.64 -4.64 -7.11
N VAL A 314 -6.72 -4.45 -8.06
CA VAL A 314 -5.27 -4.43 -7.80
C VAL A 314 -4.93 -3.34 -6.77
N THR A 315 -5.41 -2.11 -6.99
CA THR A 315 -5.16 -0.99 -6.08
C THR A 315 -5.68 -1.26 -4.66
N LEU A 316 -6.93 -1.72 -4.52
CA LEU A 316 -7.50 -2.07 -3.21
C LEU A 316 -6.71 -3.19 -2.54
N ALA A 317 -6.36 -4.24 -3.29
CA ALA A 317 -5.67 -5.40 -2.73
C ALA A 317 -4.29 -5.04 -2.19
N PHE A 318 -3.47 -4.32 -2.96
CA PHE A 318 -2.15 -3.87 -2.47
C PHE A 318 -2.28 -2.88 -1.31
N THR A 319 -3.26 -1.98 -1.36
CA THR A 319 -3.53 -1.03 -0.27
C THR A 319 -3.95 -1.74 1.01
N ALA A 320 -4.78 -2.78 0.92
CA ALA A 320 -5.25 -3.56 2.07
C ALA A 320 -4.14 -4.43 2.71
N THR A 321 -3.18 -4.84 1.89
CA THR A 321 -2.16 -5.82 2.26
C THR A 321 -0.90 -5.17 2.84
N SER A 322 -0.54 -3.98 2.37
CA SER A 322 0.70 -3.31 2.77
C SER A 322 0.56 -2.60 4.11
N ASN A 323 1.62 -2.64 4.92
CA ASN A 323 1.66 -2.01 6.23
C ASN A 323 2.69 -0.87 6.26
N ASN A 324 2.63 -0.04 7.30
CA ASN A 324 3.61 1.03 7.53
C ASN A 324 4.55 0.61 8.67
N TYR A 325 5.57 -0.17 8.32
CA TYR A 325 6.55 -0.64 9.29
C TYR A 325 7.38 0.53 9.85
N GLU A 326 7.52 1.63 9.12
CA GLU A 326 8.24 2.83 9.52
C GLU A 326 7.62 3.48 10.76
N LEU A 327 6.30 3.65 10.74
CA LEU A 327 5.53 4.15 11.88
C LEU A 327 5.56 3.16 13.05
N SER A 328 5.41 1.87 12.75
CA SER A 328 5.49 0.82 13.78
C SER A 328 6.83 0.85 14.49
N LEU A 329 7.91 0.95 13.74
CA LEU A 329 9.26 1.07 14.27
C LEU A 329 9.41 2.32 15.13
N GLY A 330 8.91 3.47 14.67
CA GLY A 330 9.00 4.71 15.45
C GLY A 330 8.25 4.66 16.77
N VAL A 331 7.05 4.09 16.79
CA VAL A 331 6.31 3.88 18.04
C VAL A 331 7.02 2.85 18.92
N ALA A 332 7.49 1.74 18.34
CA ALA A 332 8.16 0.69 19.10
C ALA A 332 9.45 1.19 19.77
N VAL A 333 10.29 1.92 19.04
CA VAL A 333 11.53 2.51 19.58
C VAL A 333 11.23 3.55 20.66
N ALA A 334 10.21 4.37 20.47
CA ALA A 334 9.89 5.42 21.45
C ALA A 334 9.21 4.88 22.73
N THR A 335 8.48 3.77 22.61
CA THR A 335 7.73 3.19 23.73
C THR A 335 8.54 2.11 24.47
N PHE A 336 9.20 1.21 23.74
CA PHE A 336 9.92 0.06 24.31
C PHE A 336 11.45 0.19 24.22
N GLY A 337 11.95 1.21 23.53
CA GLY A 337 13.37 1.39 23.29
C GLY A 337 13.88 0.68 22.03
N LEU A 338 15.09 1.05 21.63
CA LEU A 338 15.74 0.56 20.40
C LEU A 338 16.11 -0.92 20.45
N ASP A 339 16.41 -1.45 21.64
CA ASP A 339 16.85 -2.83 21.85
C ASP A 339 15.70 -3.77 22.27
N SER A 340 14.47 -3.44 21.88
CA SER A 340 13.27 -4.20 22.21
C SER A 340 12.86 -5.17 21.09
N ASP A 341 12.07 -6.20 21.42
CA ASP A 341 11.50 -7.12 20.43
C ASP A 341 10.50 -6.46 19.49
N PRO A 342 9.62 -5.53 19.94
CA PRO A 342 8.75 -4.79 19.04
C PRO A 342 9.49 -3.98 17.96
N ALA A 343 10.63 -3.37 18.33
CA ALA A 343 11.46 -2.64 17.37
C ALA A 343 12.11 -3.58 16.35
N MET A 344 12.64 -4.72 16.82
CA MET A 344 13.22 -5.75 15.94
C MET A 344 12.19 -6.30 14.96
N MET A 345 11.00 -6.64 15.44
CA MET A 345 9.91 -7.17 14.61
C MET A 345 9.47 -6.18 13.52
N SER A 346 9.40 -4.89 13.84
CA SER A 346 9.05 -3.84 12.86
C SER A 346 10.03 -3.79 11.70
N VAL A 347 11.31 -4.02 11.96
CA VAL A 347 12.37 -4.01 10.93
C VAL A 347 12.33 -5.28 10.09
N VAL A 348 12.13 -6.43 10.74
CA VAL A 348 11.98 -7.72 10.08
C VAL A 348 10.78 -7.72 9.13
N ALA A 349 9.67 -7.07 9.53
CA ALA A 349 8.50 -6.88 8.67
C ALA A 349 8.87 -6.21 7.33
N ALA A 350 9.70 -5.16 7.36
CA ALA A 350 10.17 -4.46 6.15
C ALA A 350 10.94 -5.40 5.20
N LEU A 351 11.82 -6.23 5.76
CA LEU A 351 12.61 -7.19 4.99
C LEU A 351 11.75 -8.24 4.31
N ILE A 352 10.66 -8.66 4.94
CA ILE A 352 9.75 -9.70 4.44
C ILE A 352 8.72 -9.13 3.46
N GLU A 353 8.22 -7.91 3.73
CA GLU A 353 7.17 -7.27 2.92
C GLU A 353 7.62 -7.11 1.47
N ILE A 354 8.84 -6.62 1.25
CA ILE A 354 9.36 -6.30 -0.09
C ILE A 354 9.35 -7.50 -1.05
N PRO A 355 10.00 -8.65 -0.74
CA PRO A 355 9.99 -9.81 -1.64
C PRO A 355 8.57 -10.39 -1.77
N THR A 356 7.77 -10.34 -0.71
CA THR A 356 6.41 -10.87 -0.74
C THR A 356 5.50 -10.02 -1.63
N MET A 357 5.55 -8.70 -1.53
CA MET A 357 4.80 -7.78 -2.39
C MET A 357 5.20 -7.94 -3.85
N LEU A 358 6.49 -8.06 -4.14
CA LEU A 358 6.96 -8.32 -5.50
C LEU A 358 6.40 -9.65 -6.06
N ALA A 359 6.38 -10.71 -5.25
CA ALA A 359 5.75 -11.98 -5.64
C ALA A 359 4.24 -11.82 -5.90
N LEU A 360 3.54 -11.01 -5.10
CA LEU A 360 2.13 -10.71 -5.29
C LEU A 360 1.86 -9.87 -6.54
N VAL A 361 2.78 -8.99 -6.96
CA VAL A 361 2.72 -8.29 -8.26
C VAL A 361 2.75 -9.28 -9.41
N TYR A 362 3.66 -10.26 -9.38
CA TYR A 362 3.67 -11.31 -10.40
C TYR A 362 2.38 -12.15 -10.37
N LEU A 363 1.83 -12.42 -9.18
CA LEU A 363 0.55 -13.10 -9.04
C LEU A 363 -0.61 -12.28 -9.64
N SER A 364 -0.65 -10.97 -9.43
CA SER A 364 -1.72 -10.11 -9.96
C SER A 364 -1.70 -10.05 -11.49
N LEU A 365 -0.51 -9.91 -12.09
CA LEU A 365 -0.33 -9.90 -13.54
C LEU A 365 -0.70 -11.26 -14.17
N TRP A 366 -0.41 -12.36 -13.47
CA TRP A 366 -0.83 -13.69 -13.88
C TRP A 366 -2.36 -13.84 -13.86
N LEU A 367 -3.03 -13.33 -12.82
CA LEU A 367 -4.49 -13.34 -12.71
C LEU A 367 -5.15 -12.53 -13.85
N GLU A 368 -4.58 -11.37 -14.20
CA GLU A 368 -5.06 -10.54 -15.32
C GLU A 368 -5.00 -11.30 -16.65
N THR A 369 -3.84 -11.92 -16.93
CA THR A 369 -3.60 -12.68 -18.17
C THR A 369 -4.59 -13.84 -18.31
N ARG A 370 -4.84 -14.55 -17.20
CA ARG A 370 -5.82 -15.65 -17.16
C ARG A 370 -7.25 -15.15 -17.42
N SER A 371 -7.64 -14.02 -16.82
CA SER A 371 -8.97 -13.43 -17.02
C SER A 371 -9.18 -12.97 -18.46
N ARG A 372 -8.17 -12.34 -19.09
CA ARG A 372 -8.23 -11.94 -20.51
C ARG A 372 -8.38 -13.14 -21.44
N ASN A 373 -7.64 -14.22 -21.19
CA ASN A 373 -7.70 -15.44 -22.00
C ASN A 373 -9.07 -16.12 -21.90
N ALA A 374 -9.68 -16.15 -20.70
CA ALA A 374 -11.02 -16.70 -20.50
C ALA A 374 -12.09 -15.89 -21.26
N ASN A 375 -12.05 -14.56 -21.19
CA ASN A 375 -12.98 -13.70 -21.91
C ASN A 375 -12.82 -13.79 -23.44
N SER A 376 -11.59 -13.94 -23.94
CA SER A 376 -11.34 -14.18 -25.37
C SER A 376 -11.97 -15.48 -25.86
N GLN A 377 -11.85 -16.56 -25.09
CA GLN A 377 -12.48 -17.84 -25.42
C GLN A 377 -14.01 -17.77 -25.42
N ILE A 378 -14.61 -17.05 -24.46
CA ILE A 378 -16.06 -16.85 -24.40
C ILE A 378 -16.54 -16.07 -25.64
N SER A 379 -15.90 -14.95 -25.97
CA SER A 379 -16.22 -14.16 -27.18
C SER A 379 -16.09 -14.98 -28.47
N HIS A 380 -15.06 -15.82 -28.60
CA HIS A 380 -14.91 -16.72 -29.75
C HIS A 380 -15.98 -17.82 -29.80
N THR A 381 -16.50 -18.27 -28.66
CA THR A 381 -17.55 -19.30 -28.58
C THR A 381 -18.92 -18.71 -28.89
N THR A 382 -19.25 -17.56 -28.29
CA THR A 382 -20.49 -16.82 -28.55
C THR A 382 -20.56 -16.34 -30.01
N SER A 383 -19.43 -15.89 -30.58
CA SER A 383 -19.40 -15.50 -31.99
C SER A 383 -19.62 -16.70 -32.93
N LYS A 384 -19.11 -17.89 -32.59
CA LYS A 384 -19.39 -19.13 -33.35
C LYS A 384 -20.84 -19.59 -33.21
N GLU A 385 -21.43 -19.50 -32.02
CA GLU A 385 -22.85 -19.86 -31.82
C GLU A 385 -23.81 -18.89 -32.53
N LEU A 386 -23.52 -17.58 -32.57
CA LEU A 386 -24.27 -16.63 -33.39
C LEU A 386 -24.06 -16.81 -34.90
N THR A 387 -22.97 -17.47 -35.34
CA THR A 387 -22.82 -17.85 -36.76
C THR A 387 -23.56 -19.15 -37.10
N ILE A 388 -23.95 -19.95 -36.10
CA ILE A 388 -24.77 -21.14 -36.25
C ILE A 388 -26.24 -20.73 -36.02
N GLU A 389 -26.72 -19.77 -36.81
CA GLU A 389 -28.16 -19.67 -37.01
C GLU A 389 -28.63 -20.91 -37.78
N SER A 390 -29.38 -21.73 -37.06
CA SER A 390 -30.13 -22.90 -37.53
C SER A 390 -30.77 -22.69 -38.92
N PRO A 391 -30.76 -23.69 -39.82
CA PRO A 391 -31.46 -23.63 -41.12
C PRO A 391 -32.99 -23.46 -40.99
N VAL A 392 -33.52 -23.42 -39.76
CA VAL A 392 -34.92 -23.12 -39.44
C VAL A 392 -35.21 -21.61 -39.45
N VAL A 393 -34.26 -20.75 -39.04
CA VAL A 393 -34.46 -19.29 -39.00
C VAL A 393 -34.47 -18.70 -40.43
N ALA A 394 -33.63 -19.21 -41.31
CA ALA A 394 -33.62 -18.83 -42.73
C ALA A 394 -34.91 -19.18 -43.51
N LYS A 395 -35.75 -20.07 -42.96
CA LYS A 395 -37.01 -20.49 -43.59
C LYS A 395 -38.19 -19.60 -43.20
N ILE A 396 -38.11 -18.90 -42.06
CA ILE A 396 -39.17 -17.98 -41.60
C ILE A 396 -39.04 -16.61 -42.30
N THR A 397 -37.82 -16.16 -42.58
CA THR A 397 -37.58 -14.85 -43.23
C THR A 397 -37.95 -14.83 -44.73
N LYS A 398 -38.15 -16.00 -45.37
CA LYS A 398 -38.48 -16.09 -46.81
C LYS A 398 -39.98 -16.12 -47.14
N THR A 399 -40.87 -16.16 -46.16
CA THR A 399 -42.33 -16.23 -46.42
C THR A 399 -43.07 -14.90 -46.16
N THR A 400 -42.40 -13.86 -45.66
CA THR A 400 -43.04 -12.57 -45.32
C THR A 400 -42.65 -11.41 -46.24
N SER A 401 -42.16 -11.69 -47.46
CA SER A 401 -41.79 -10.65 -48.42
C SER A 401 -42.46 -10.84 -49.79
N ILE A 402 -43.76 -11.15 -49.82
CA ILE A 402 -44.62 -10.98 -51.01
C ILE A 402 -46.02 -10.58 -50.56
N SER A 403 -46.26 -9.28 -50.35
CA SER A 403 -47.53 -8.59 -50.62
C SER A 403 -47.40 -7.12 -50.18
N LEU A 404 -48.00 -6.22 -50.96
CA LEU A 404 -48.05 -4.75 -50.88
C LEU A 404 -47.08 -4.04 -51.86
N TYR A 405 -47.38 -4.08 -53.17
CA TYR A 405 -48.13 -3.06 -53.96
C TYR A 405 -47.48 -1.66 -53.86
N SER A 406 -46.83 -1.11 -54.90
CA SER A 406 -47.40 -0.59 -56.16
C SER A 406 -48.48 0.49 -55.96
N SER A 407 -48.09 1.76 -55.95
CA SER A 407 -48.81 2.98 -56.42
C SER A 407 -48.01 4.17 -55.87
N GLY A 408 -47.34 5.02 -56.65
CA GLY A 408 -47.92 5.94 -57.64
C GLY A 408 -48.03 7.33 -56.99
N TYR A 409 -47.20 8.29 -57.41
CA TYR A 409 -47.57 9.66 -57.83
C TYR A 409 -46.35 10.59 -57.95
N GLN A 410 -46.19 11.18 -59.13
CA GLN A 410 -45.46 12.41 -59.40
C GLN A 410 -46.20 13.60 -58.74
N THR A 411 -45.48 14.65 -58.33
CA THR A 411 -45.61 16.01 -58.90
C THR A 411 -44.61 16.98 -58.26
N SER A 412 -44.13 17.87 -59.13
CA SER A 412 -43.34 19.09 -58.93
C SER A 412 -44.12 20.19 -58.20
N GLU A 413 -43.43 21.00 -57.39
CA GLU A 413 -43.08 22.41 -57.66
C GLU A 413 -42.02 22.90 -56.67
#